data_AF-A0A5C3KG10-F1
#
_entry.id   AF-A0A5C3KG10-F1
#
_cell.length_a   1.000
_cell.length_b   1.000
_cell.length_c   1.000
_cell.angle_alpha   90.00
_cell.angle_beta   90.00
_cell.angle_gamma   90.00
#
_symmetry.space_group_name_H-M   'P 1'
#
loop_
_entity.id
_entity.type
_entity.pdbx_description
1 polymer ?
#
loop_
_entity_poly.entity_id
_entity_poly.type
_entity_poly.pdbx_seq_one_letter_code
_entity_poly.pdbx_strand_id
1 'polypeptide(L)'
;MCAFGGMCQCPEGHLFCTDCLRAHAGTQLGSLNAKICCMSPEGSGPGGCGLPFPPSQLRLHLPAKLYALYVRCGQQQQLREAREAGILDDLEECPFCDWACEIPKERGWEVDRLFR
;
A
#
# COMPACT_ATOMS: atom_id res chain seq x y z
N MET A 1 -6.91 -16.78 -24.74
CA MET A 1 -6.45 -15.69 -25.62
C MET A 1 -6.70 -14.38 -24.91
N CYS A 2 -5.65 -13.64 -24.53
CA CYS A 2 -5.80 -12.33 -23.89
C CYS A 2 -5.91 -11.26 -24.98
N ALA A 3 -7.09 -10.67 -25.15
CA ALA A 3 -7.29 -9.52 -26.02
C ALA A 3 -6.59 -8.28 -25.45
N PHE A 4 -6.03 -7.42 -26.31
CA PHE A 4 -5.24 -6.23 -25.95
C PHE A 4 -5.93 -5.23 -25.00
N GLY A 5 -7.26 -5.28 -24.85
CA GLY A 5 -8.01 -4.38 -23.96
C GLY A 5 -7.76 -4.56 -22.45
N GLY A 6 -6.98 -5.57 -22.04
CA GLY A 6 -6.69 -5.90 -20.64
C GLY A 6 -5.23 -5.79 -20.23
N MET A 7 -4.44 -4.92 -20.87
CA MET A 7 -3.03 -4.72 -20.51
C MET A 7 -2.85 -3.55 -19.55
N CYS A 8 -1.96 -3.70 -18.58
CA CYS A 8 -1.56 -2.63 -17.68
C CYS A 8 -0.22 -2.04 -18.13
N GLN A 9 -0.04 -0.75 -17.87
CA GLN A 9 1.16 -0.01 -18.27
C GLN A 9 1.88 0.56 -17.03
N CYS A 10 3.22 0.47 -17.02
CA CYS A 10 4.02 1.23 -16.06
C CYS A 10 4.28 2.67 -16.55
N PRO A 11 4.81 3.59 -15.72
CA PRO A 11 5.04 4.98 -16.13
C PRO A 11 5.99 5.16 -17.33
N GLU A 12 6.93 4.24 -17.55
CA GLU A 12 7.86 4.21 -18.71
C GLU A 12 7.23 3.60 -19.97
N GLY A 13 6.03 3.06 -19.85
CA GLY A 13 5.29 2.53 -20.99
C GLY A 13 5.38 1.02 -21.20
N HIS A 14 6.08 0.28 -20.34
CA HIS A 14 6.14 -1.19 -20.39
C HIS A 14 4.75 -1.80 -20.14
N LEU A 15 4.36 -2.74 -21.00
CA LEU A 15 3.05 -3.38 -20.99
C LEU A 15 3.11 -4.78 -20.40
N PHE A 16 2.14 -5.11 -19.54
CA PHE A 16 1.96 -6.45 -18.98
C PHE A 16 0.49 -6.85 -19.09
N CYS A 17 0.20 -8.14 -19.22
CA CYS A 17 -1.18 -8.60 -19.12
C CYS A 17 -1.68 -8.50 -17.67
N THR A 18 -3.00 -8.42 -17.49
CA THR A 18 -3.63 -8.42 -16.15
C THR A 18 -3.17 -9.57 -15.27
N ASP A 19 -2.95 -10.75 -15.85
CA ASP A 19 -2.63 -11.95 -15.08
C ASP A 19 -1.21 -11.88 -14.53
N CYS A 20 -0.24 -11.39 -15.31
CA CYS A 20 1.11 -11.11 -14.85
C CYS A 20 1.10 -10.06 -13.73
N LEU A 21 0.36 -8.95 -13.90
CA LEU A 21 0.25 -7.93 -12.85
C LEU A 21 -0.37 -8.49 -11.57
N ARG A 22 -1.43 -9.29 -11.67
CA ARG A 22 -2.11 -9.90 -10.51
C ARG A 22 -1.23 -10.89 -9.78
N ALA A 23 -0.49 -11.73 -10.51
CA ALA A 23 0.45 -12.67 -9.92
C ALA A 23 1.56 -11.93 -9.17
N HIS A 24 2.17 -10.93 -9.82
CA HIS A 24 3.21 -10.10 -9.22
C HIS A 24 2.72 -9.33 -7.99
N ALA A 25 1.57 -8.67 -8.10
CA ALA A 25 0.93 -8.00 -6.98
C ALA A 25 0.62 -8.97 -5.84
N GLY A 26 0.13 -10.18 -6.14
CA GLY A 26 -0.11 -11.22 -5.15
C GLY A 26 1.15 -11.62 -4.40
N THR A 27 2.28 -11.78 -5.09
CA THR A 27 3.56 -12.11 -4.47
C THR A 27 4.07 -10.97 -3.57
N GLN A 28 4.02 -9.71 -4.04
CA GLN A 28 4.48 -8.56 -3.26
C GLN A 28 3.59 -8.28 -2.04
N LEU A 29 2.28 -8.37 -2.21
CA LEU A 29 1.35 -8.19 -1.09
C LEU A 29 1.42 -9.35 -0.09
N GLY A 30 1.74 -10.56 -0.56
CA GLY A 30 2.04 -11.71 0.29
C GLY A 30 3.27 -11.51 1.18
N SER A 31 4.25 -10.71 0.75
CA SER A 31 5.40 -10.27 1.55
C SER A 31 5.15 -8.94 2.29
N LEU A 32 3.89 -8.49 2.40
CA LEU A 32 3.49 -7.23 3.02
C LEU A 32 4.12 -5.98 2.40
N ASN A 33 4.53 -6.06 1.14
CA ASN A 33 5.13 -4.95 0.40
C ASN A 33 4.11 -4.29 -0.53
N ALA A 34 3.72 -3.06 -0.23
CA ALA A 34 2.81 -2.29 -1.07
C ALA A 34 3.49 -1.64 -2.29
N LYS A 35 4.82 -1.66 -2.38
CA LYS A 35 5.58 -1.08 -3.50
C LYS A 35 5.61 -2.08 -4.67
N ILE A 36 4.51 -2.11 -5.43
CA ILE A 36 4.39 -2.94 -6.65
C ILE A 36 5.13 -2.24 -7.80
N CYS A 37 6.39 -2.60 -8.00
CA CYS A 37 7.27 -2.04 -9.02
C CYS A 37 7.19 -2.78 -10.36
N CYS A 38 7.53 -2.05 -11.43
CA CYS A 38 7.66 -2.58 -12.79
C CYS A 38 8.63 -3.77 -12.83
N MET A 39 8.22 -4.81 -13.55
CA MET A 39 8.98 -6.07 -13.69
C MET A 39 9.93 -6.06 -14.89
N SER A 40 9.91 -5.02 -15.72
CA SER A 40 10.73 -4.99 -16.94
C SER A 40 12.21 -4.92 -16.59
N PRO A 41 13.04 -5.83 -17.15
CA PRO A 41 14.50 -5.75 -17.02
C PRO A 41 15.09 -4.59 -17.83
N GLU A 42 14.32 -4.06 -18.79
CA GLU A 42 14.68 -2.91 -19.59
C GLU A 42 14.04 -1.65 -18.98
N GLY A 43 14.78 -0.55 -18.89
CA GLY A 43 14.27 0.71 -18.32
C GLY A 43 15.33 1.75 -18.00
N SER A 44 14.91 2.86 -17.40
CA SER A 44 15.69 4.08 -17.18
C SER A 44 16.82 3.99 -16.15
N GLY A 45 17.03 2.83 -15.51
CA GLY A 45 18.07 2.63 -14.50
C GLY A 45 18.99 1.43 -14.78
N PRO A 46 20.16 1.35 -14.11
CA PRO A 46 21.16 0.29 -14.30
C PRO A 46 20.70 -1.12 -13.83
N GLY A 47 19.47 -1.28 -13.34
CA GLY A 47 18.88 -2.54 -12.89
C GLY A 47 17.45 -2.80 -13.43
N GLY A 48 17.06 -2.13 -14.52
CA GLY A 48 15.72 -2.18 -15.09
C GLY A 48 14.84 -0.99 -14.70
N CYS A 49 13.54 -1.05 -15.04
CA CYS A 49 12.62 0.08 -14.85
C CYS A 49 12.35 0.39 -13.37
N GLY A 50 11.95 -0.60 -12.57
CA GLY A 50 11.75 -0.46 -11.12
C GLY A 50 10.69 0.55 -10.65
N LEU A 51 10.04 1.30 -11.56
CA LEU A 51 9.06 2.31 -11.19
C LEU A 51 7.77 1.68 -10.66
N PRO A 52 7.14 2.26 -9.61
CA PRO A 52 5.88 1.76 -9.08
C PRO A 52 4.77 1.88 -10.11
N PHE A 53 3.91 0.86 -10.19
CA PHE A 53 2.68 0.96 -10.96
C PHE A 53 1.76 2.03 -10.34
N PRO A 54 1.15 2.89 -11.17
CA PRO A 54 0.28 3.93 -10.65
C PRO A 54 -0.99 3.32 -10.03
N PRO A 55 -1.54 3.91 -8.95
CA PRO A 55 -2.73 3.38 -8.26
C PRO A 55 -3.95 3.22 -9.16
N SER A 56 -4.08 4.04 -10.21
CA SER A 56 -5.16 3.95 -11.19
C SER A 56 -5.09 2.66 -12.00
N GLN A 57 -3.90 2.25 -12.43
CA GLN A 57 -3.67 0.98 -13.13
C GLN A 57 -3.93 -0.19 -12.19
N LEU A 58 -3.44 -0.09 -10.94
CA LEU A 58 -3.70 -1.13 -9.94
C LEU A 58 -5.20 -1.30 -9.68
N ARG A 59 -5.95 -0.20 -9.52
CA ARG A 59 -7.40 -0.24 -9.31
C ARG A 59 -8.17 -0.85 -10.48
N LEU A 60 -7.72 -0.60 -11.71
CA LEU A 60 -8.38 -1.11 -12.91
C LEU A 60 -8.18 -2.61 -13.10
N HIS A 61 -6.99 -3.12 -12.78
CA HIS A 61 -6.61 -4.49 -13.13
C HIS A 61 -6.66 -5.48 -11.96
N LEU A 62 -6.50 -5.03 -10.71
CA LEU A 62 -6.58 -5.91 -9.55
C LEU A 62 -8.03 -6.24 -9.20
N PRO A 63 -8.35 -7.50 -8.85
CA PRO A 63 -9.63 -7.84 -8.24
C PRO A 63 -9.86 -7.06 -6.94
N ALA A 64 -11.12 -6.76 -6.61
CA ALA A 64 -11.48 -5.94 -5.45
C ALA A 64 -10.80 -6.40 -4.14
N LYS A 65 -10.74 -7.72 -3.89
CA LYS A 65 -10.07 -8.28 -2.69
C LYS A 65 -8.56 -8.00 -2.67
N LEU A 66 -7.90 -8.12 -3.82
CA LEU A 66 -6.46 -7.90 -3.93
C LEU A 66 -6.14 -6.40 -3.83
N TYR A 67 -6.98 -5.55 -4.42
CA TYR A 67 -6.85 -4.09 -4.30
C TYR A 67 -7.06 -3.59 -2.87
N ALA A 68 -8.04 -4.15 -2.15
CA ALA A 68 -8.25 -3.84 -0.73
C ALA A 68 -7.01 -4.21 0.11
N LEU A 69 -6.38 -5.35 -0.18
CA LEU A 69 -5.13 -5.74 0.47
C LEU A 69 -3.99 -4.76 0.15
N TYR A 70 -3.87 -4.32 -1.11
CA TYR A 70 -2.90 -3.29 -1.52
C TYR A 70 -3.05 -2.00 -0.70
N VAL A 71 -4.28 -1.49 -0.57
CA VAL A 71 -4.55 -0.27 0.21
C VAL A 71 -4.17 -0.47 1.68
N ARG A 72 -4.57 -1.60 2.27
CA ARG A 72 -4.24 -1.94 3.67
C ARG A 72 -2.74 -2.02 3.91
N CYS A 73 -2.00 -2.76 3.07
CA CYS A 73 -0.55 -2.86 3.19
C CYS A 73 0.12 -1.48 3.02
N GLY A 74 -0.38 -0.66 2.09
CA GLY A 74 0.12 0.70 1.88
C GLY A 74 -0.05 1.58 3.11
N GLN A 75 -1.24 1.56 3.72
CA GLN A 75 -1.52 2.31 4.94
C GLN A 75 -0.63 1.85 6.11
N GLN A 76 -0.49 0.53 6.32
CA GLN A 76 0.37 -0.01 7.36
C GLN A 76 1.84 0.38 7.16
N GLN A 77 2.32 0.38 5.92
CA GLN A 77 3.67 0.82 5.61
C GLN A 77 3.87 2.31 5.87
N GLN A 78 2.91 3.16 5.48
CA GLN A 78 2.94 4.60 5.77
C GLN A 78 2.96 4.89 7.28
N LEU A 79 2.16 4.16 8.07
CA LEU A 79 2.16 4.31 9.53
C LEU A 79 3.51 3.92 10.15
N ARG A 80 4.13 2.83 9.67
CA ARG A 80 5.48 2.42 10.11
C ARG A 80 6.52 3.47 9.75
N GLU A 81 6.53 3.93 8.50
CA GLU A 81 7.47 4.95 8.02
C GLU A 81 7.30 6.27 8.81
N ALA A 82 6.07 6.67 9.13
CA ALA A 82 5.81 7.88 9.93
C ALA A 82 6.22 7.75 11.41
N ARG A 83 6.07 6.55 12.00
CA ARG A 83 6.57 6.23 13.35
C ARG A 83 8.10 6.26 13.37
N GLU A 84 8.76 5.65 12.39
CA GLU A 84 10.22 5.64 12.26
C GLU A 84 10.79 7.05 12.03
N ALA A 85 10.06 7.90 11.31
CA ALA A 85 10.43 9.30 11.07
C ALA A 85 10.15 10.23 12.27
N GLY A 86 9.54 9.74 13.36
CA GLY A 86 9.17 10.57 14.52
C GLY A 86 8.07 11.61 14.23
N ILE A 87 7.22 11.35 13.22
CA ILE A 87 6.07 12.20 12.90
C ILE A 87 4.88 11.83 13.79
N LEU A 88 4.77 10.54 14.15
CA LEU A 88 3.71 9.97 14.99
C LEU A 88 4.37 9.25 16.18
N ASP A 89 4.40 9.91 17.35
CA ASP A 89 5.08 9.38 18.55
C ASP A 89 4.20 8.41 19.36
N ASP A 90 2.90 8.69 19.47
CA ASP A 90 1.95 7.94 20.31
C ASP A 90 0.86 7.27 19.45
N LEU A 91 1.29 6.57 18.40
CA LEU A 91 0.40 5.80 17.54
C LEU A 91 -0.03 4.50 18.23
N GLU A 92 -1.30 4.44 18.61
CA GLU A 92 -1.97 3.26 19.15
C GLU A 92 -2.68 2.49 18.03
N GLU A 93 -2.48 1.18 18.00
CA GLU A 93 -3.09 0.27 17.02
C GLU A 93 -4.12 -0.62 17.73
N CYS A 94 -5.30 -0.76 17.13
CA CYS A 94 -6.32 -1.65 17.66
C CYS A 94 -5.88 -3.12 17.52
N PRO A 95 -5.89 -3.93 18.58
CA PRO A 95 -5.50 -5.34 18.47
C PRO A 95 -6.52 -6.21 17.72
N PHE A 96 -7.71 -5.68 17.42
CA PHE A 96 -8.82 -6.42 16.81
C PHE A 96 -9.09 -6.06 15.34
N CYS A 97 -8.56 -4.93 14.85
CA CYS A 97 -8.79 -4.48 13.47
C CYS A 97 -7.66 -3.55 13.00
N ASP A 98 -7.68 -3.14 11.74
CA ASP A 98 -6.60 -2.34 11.11
C ASP A 98 -6.64 -0.85 11.46
N TRP A 99 -7.43 -0.46 12.46
CA TRP A 99 -7.55 0.92 12.88
C TRP A 99 -6.37 1.33 13.76
N ALA A 100 -5.81 2.50 13.47
CA ALA A 100 -4.73 3.10 14.25
C ALA A 100 -4.96 4.61 14.39
N CYS A 101 -4.60 5.18 15.54
CA CYS A 101 -4.71 6.62 15.79
C CYS A 101 -3.59 7.12 16.70
N GLU A 102 -3.26 8.39 16.59
CA GLU A 102 -2.49 9.09 17.62
C GLU A 102 -3.40 9.43 18.80
N ILE A 103 -2.94 9.16 20.02
CA ILE A 103 -3.62 9.62 21.24
C ILE A 103 -2.77 10.72 21.88
N PRO A 104 -3.23 11.99 21.87
CA PRO A 104 -2.48 13.08 22.49
C PRO A 104 -2.36 12.88 23.99
N LYS A 105 -1.13 12.84 24.51
CA LYS A 105 -0.85 12.73 25.95
C LYS A 105 -1.45 13.87 26.80
N GLU A 106 -1.71 15.02 26.19
CA GLU A 106 -2.23 16.21 26.88
C GLU A 106 -3.73 16.15 27.19
N ARG A 107 -4.48 15.26 26.53
CA ARG A 107 -5.84 14.93 26.95
C ARG A 107 -5.80 13.73 27.87
N GLY A 108 -5.13 13.91 29.01
CA GLY A 108 -5.48 13.15 30.20
C GLY A 108 -7.00 13.27 30.33
N TRP A 109 -7.69 12.14 30.40
CA TRP A 109 -9.12 12.17 30.67
C TRP A 109 -9.28 12.99 31.95
N GLU A 110 -9.84 14.19 31.85
CA GLU A 110 -10.38 14.82 33.04
C GLU A 110 -11.53 13.91 33.41
N VAL A 111 -11.24 13.01 34.35
CA VAL A 111 -12.25 12.43 35.23
C VAL A 111 -13.07 13.62 35.66
N ASP A 112 -14.23 13.80 35.05
CA ASP A 112 -15.15 14.82 35.52
C ASP A 112 -15.57 14.32 36.90
N ARG A 113 -14.92 14.84 37.95
CA ARG A 113 -15.16 14.49 39.35
C ARG A 113 -16.50 15.07 39.83
N LEU A 114 -17.47 15.19 38.92
CA LEU A 114 -18.82 15.71 39.12
C LEU A 114 -19.74 14.74 39.86
N PHE A 115 -19.26 13.54 40.21
CA PHE A 115 -19.96 12.62 41.10
C PHE A 115 -19.11 12.36 42.36
N ARG A 116 -19.08 13.36 43.25
CA ARG A 116 -18.70 13.18 44.66
C ARG A 116 -19.93 13.33 45.54
#